data_AF-A0A0F8SEC1-F1
#
_entry.id   AF-A0A0F8SEC1-F1
#
_cell.length_a   1.000
_cell.length_b   1.000
_cell.length_c   1.000
_cell.angle_alpha   90.00
_cell.angle_beta   90.00
_cell.angle_gamma   90.00
#
_symmetry.space_group_name_H-M   'P 1'
#
loop_
_entity.id
_entity.type
_entity.pdbx_description
1 polymer ?
#
loop_
_entity_poly.entity_id
_entity_poly.type
_entity_poly.pdbx_seq_one_letter_code
_entity_poly.pdbx_strand_id
1 'polypeptide(L)'
;MALRETYENARQHKLLIWVTIVFAVSFVLIALFLSYLVFTYPVNQVFQYGITNATEKANLINQYRTTSIQFISTLAQILGGGAVAVGIYFAWGNLKVAQATFESNQKNAEKNLEVALVNLKSDQETSRKSLEIALATLESDIKNAQENLIVAKEGQITERFTRAIEQLGGEKIEIRLGGIYALERISKESEKDYWPIMEILTAYIRNNSSIESENIQTVSLDIQAILTVIGRRKYFFISTDSDRLEYNCLDLRRTNLRRANIEKAHLRGAIFIESDLRETNLQGANLESANLREANLEGAHLRKAYLKGAYLEKANCVNASIGRAYLESANLREANLKGAHLRKAYLKGTYLEKTNLKKANLEATNLEGAILKGADLREADLQGADLKGAILEGSDIREAKLGGAILEEAFLVGAILEGAHLGRAILEGVIKFGEGANLLNAYLKGANLKGVDFEKANLEGADLEGADLEGAKNLTVDQLSKVKTLYNAKFDEEFKISLQEKYPALFEKPDE
;
A
#
# COMPACT_ATOMS: atom_id res chain seq x y z
N MET A 1 63.27 21.03 54.36
CA MET A 1 64.02 21.65 53.23
C MET A 1 64.64 22.97 53.65
N ALA A 2 63.86 23.95 54.12
CA ALA A 2 64.33 25.29 54.53
C ALA A 2 65.52 25.31 55.51
N LEU A 3 65.51 24.45 56.55
CA LEU A 3 66.62 24.37 57.53
C LEU A 3 67.96 23.91 56.94
N ARG A 4 67.92 23.05 55.91
CA ARG A 4 69.11 22.52 55.23
C ARG A 4 69.72 23.60 54.31
N GLU A 5 68.85 24.40 53.70
CA GLU A 5 69.20 25.53 52.86
C GLU A 5 69.86 26.66 53.67
N THR A 6 69.31 27.00 54.84
CA THR A 6 69.92 27.98 55.75
C THR A 6 71.27 27.53 56.32
N TYR A 7 71.45 26.23 56.57
CA TYR A 7 72.72 25.67 57.06
C TYR A 7 73.81 25.67 55.98
N GLU A 8 73.46 25.30 54.75
CA GLU A 8 74.35 25.36 53.59
C GLU A 8 74.80 26.81 53.31
N ASN A 9 73.88 27.78 53.36
CA ASN A 9 74.21 29.21 53.19
C ASN A 9 75.14 29.74 54.30
N ALA A 10 74.87 29.38 55.56
CA ALA A 10 75.73 29.78 56.68
C ALA A 10 77.14 29.16 56.61
N ARG A 11 77.24 27.91 56.10
CA ARG A 11 78.51 27.21 55.91
C ARG A 11 79.33 27.82 54.77
N GLN A 12 78.69 28.21 53.66
CA GLN A 12 79.37 28.88 52.56
C GLN A 12 79.93 30.24 52.97
N HIS A 13 79.20 31.05 53.73
CA HIS A 13 79.73 32.32 54.24
C HIS A 13 80.93 32.16 55.18
N LYS A 14 80.92 31.15 56.07
CA LYS A 14 82.09 30.85 56.91
C LYS A 14 83.31 30.40 56.10
N LEU A 15 83.09 29.59 55.06
CA LEU A 15 84.15 29.14 54.16
C LEU A 15 84.76 30.32 53.40
N LEU A 16 83.91 31.23 52.91
CA LEU A 16 84.33 32.42 52.15
C LEU A 16 85.19 33.35 53.02
N ILE A 17 84.80 33.59 54.27
CA ILE A 17 85.54 34.39 55.25
C ILE A 17 86.91 33.76 55.56
N TRP A 18 86.95 32.44 55.79
CA TRP A 18 88.20 31.72 56.02
C TRP A 18 89.14 31.78 54.82
N VAL A 19 88.61 31.59 53.61
CA VAL A 19 89.39 31.70 52.37
C VAL A 19 89.94 33.12 52.20
N THR A 20 89.15 34.17 52.48
CA THR A 20 89.63 35.56 52.39
C THR A 20 90.70 35.87 53.42
N ILE A 21 90.56 35.41 54.67
CA ILE A 21 91.57 35.57 55.72
C ILE A 21 92.88 34.86 55.31
N VAL A 22 92.80 33.62 54.85
CA VAL A 22 93.97 32.85 54.42
C VAL A 22 94.67 33.52 53.24
N PHE A 23 93.94 34.03 52.25
CA PHE A 23 94.52 34.80 51.15
C PHE A 23 95.18 36.10 51.62
N ALA A 24 94.53 36.86 52.50
CA ALA A 24 95.09 38.11 53.02
C ALA A 24 96.36 37.88 53.83
N VAL A 25 96.38 36.86 54.71
CA VAL A 25 97.56 36.48 55.49
C VAL A 25 98.68 35.99 54.58
N SER A 26 98.36 35.18 53.58
CA SER A 26 99.35 34.67 52.62
C SER A 26 99.96 35.81 51.79
N PHE A 27 99.14 36.78 51.37
CA PHE A 27 99.60 37.96 50.65
C PHE A 27 100.56 38.81 51.49
N VAL A 28 100.23 39.04 52.76
CA VAL A 28 101.10 39.76 53.71
C VAL A 28 102.42 39.01 53.91
N LEU A 29 102.37 37.69 54.11
CA LEU A 29 103.58 36.87 54.28
C LEU A 29 104.46 36.86 53.03
N ILE A 30 103.86 36.79 51.84
CA ILE A 30 104.58 36.87 50.57
C ILE A 30 105.22 38.26 50.42
N ALA A 31 104.49 39.34 50.71
CA ALA A 31 105.03 40.69 50.65
C ALA A 31 106.23 40.88 51.61
N LEU A 32 106.14 40.35 52.83
CA LEU A 32 107.24 40.38 53.80
C LEU A 32 108.45 39.56 53.31
N PHE A 33 108.22 38.38 52.74
CA PHE A 33 109.27 37.53 52.18
C PHE A 33 109.99 38.19 50.99
N LEU A 34 109.23 38.83 50.10
CA LEU A 34 109.77 39.59 48.97
C LEU A 34 110.60 40.79 49.46
N SER A 35 110.09 41.52 50.46
CA SER A 35 110.82 42.65 51.08
C SER A 35 112.14 42.19 51.69
N TYR A 36 112.15 41.05 52.39
CA TYR A 36 113.37 40.47 52.96
C TYR A 36 114.41 40.14 51.88
N LEU A 37 114.00 39.49 50.79
CA LEU A 37 114.87 39.12 49.67
C LEU A 37 115.53 40.33 49.00
N VAL A 38 114.82 41.46 48.89
CA VAL A 38 115.33 42.67 48.21
C VAL A 38 116.23 43.51 49.11
N PHE A 39 115.80 43.75 50.35
CA PHE A 39 116.46 44.77 51.17
C PHE A 39 117.46 44.18 52.17
N THR A 40 117.10 43.07 52.80
CA THR A 40 117.80 42.57 53.99
C THR A 40 118.78 41.46 53.64
N TYR A 41 118.35 40.50 52.83
CA TYR A 41 119.17 39.36 52.40
C TYR A 41 120.49 39.78 51.73
N PRO A 42 120.51 40.74 50.79
CA PRO A 42 121.74 41.14 50.12
C PRO A 42 122.75 41.79 51.06
N VAL A 43 122.24 42.57 52.04
CA VAL A 43 123.08 43.25 53.04
C VAL A 43 123.67 42.23 54.02
N ASN A 44 122.87 41.27 54.51
CA ASN A 44 123.32 40.21 55.42
C ASN A 44 124.40 39.33 54.79
N GLN A 45 124.22 38.94 53.52
CA GLN A 45 125.22 38.13 52.83
C GLN A 45 126.56 38.85 52.74
N VAL A 46 126.55 40.15 52.43
CA VAL A 46 127.80 40.92 52.30
C VAL A 46 128.43 41.29 53.65
N PHE A 47 127.64 41.37 54.73
CA PHE A 47 128.17 41.65 56.08
C PHE A 47 129.05 40.53 56.64
N GLN A 48 128.84 39.27 56.23
CA GLN A 48 129.66 38.14 56.68
C GLN A 48 131.11 38.17 56.16
N TYR A 49 131.40 39.00 55.14
CA TYR A 49 132.71 39.00 54.47
C TYR A 49 133.74 39.98 55.06
N GLY A 50 133.42 40.71 56.14
CA GLY A 50 134.41 41.54 56.86
C GLY A 50 135.04 42.68 56.03
N ILE A 51 134.41 43.10 54.93
CA ILE A 51 134.96 44.03 53.94
C ILE A 51 134.97 45.47 54.49
N THR A 52 136.17 46.02 54.70
CA THR A 52 136.40 47.39 55.22
C THR A 52 136.46 48.46 54.12
N ASN A 53 136.56 48.05 52.85
CA ASN A 53 136.45 48.95 51.70
C ASN A 53 134.97 49.18 51.32
N ALA A 54 134.49 50.41 51.50
CA ALA A 54 133.08 50.76 51.32
C ALA A 54 132.57 50.56 49.88
N THR A 55 133.41 50.77 48.87
CA THR A 55 133.00 50.68 47.45
C THR A 55 132.78 49.24 47.02
N GLU A 56 133.66 48.33 47.45
CA GLU A 56 133.59 46.91 47.14
C GLU A 56 132.36 46.25 47.80
N LYS A 57 132.06 46.66 49.05
CA LYS A 57 130.87 46.24 49.78
C LYS A 57 129.57 46.61 49.04
N ALA A 58 129.48 47.85 48.52
CA ALA A 58 128.29 48.33 47.83
C ALA A 58 128.02 47.59 46.51
N ASN A 59 129.07 47.29 45.74
CA ASN A 59 128.93 46.58 44.47
C ASN A 59 128.41 45.14 44.66
N LEU A 60 128.94 44.42 45.66
CA LEU A 60 128.47 43.06 45.96
C LEU A 60 127.00 43.06 46.42
N ILE A 61 126.59 44.02 47.26
CA ILE A 61 125.18 44.14 47.71
C ILE A 61 124.26 44.35 46.51
N ASN A 62 124.65 45.21 45.56
CA ASN A 62 123.86 45.48 44.36
C ASN A 62 123.80 44.26 43.41
N GLN A 63 124.87 43.47 43.34
CA GLN A 63 124.86 42.23 42.55
C GLN A 63 123.83 41.23 43.12
N TYR A 64 123.82 41.01 44.44
CA TYR A 64 122.83 40.12 45.07
C TYR A 64 121.38 40.65 44.98
N ARG A 65 121.18 41.99 45.01
CA ARG A 65 119.87 42.61 44.76
C ARG A 65 119.34 42.29 43.37
N THR A 66 120.19 42.38 42.36
CA THR A 66 119.79 42.16 40.96
C THR A 66 119.31 40.72 40.73
N THR A 67 120.03 39.73 41.27
CA THR A 67 119.62 38.32 41.19
C THR A 67 118.29 38.05 41.90
N SER A 68 118.08 38.69 43.05
CA SER A 68 116.83 38.55 43.82
C SER A 68 115.63 39.09 43.06
N ILE A 69 115.76 40.22 42.36
CA ILE A 69 114.68 40.82 41.57
C ILE A 69 114.29 39.95 40.37
N GLN A 70 115.26 39.34 39.67
CA GLN A 70 114.96 38.46 38.55
C GLN A 70 114.14 37.22 38.97
N PHE A 71 114.45 36.63 40.12
CA PHE A 71 113.71 35.48 40.65
C PHE A 71 112.24 35.83 40.93
N ILE A 72 111.97 37.02 41.47
CA ILE A 72 110.61 37.49 41.80
C ILE A 72 109.75 37.63 40.54
N SER A 73 110.31 38.14 39.44
CA SER A 73 109.59 38.34 38.17
C SER A 73 109.06 37.02 37.59
N THR A 74 109.88 35.96 37.59
CA THR A 74 109.49 34.65 37.05
C THR A 74 108.37 34.00 37.87
N LEU A 75 108.41 34.17 39.19
CA LEU A 75 107.38 33.65 40.09
C LEU A 75 106.00 34.30 39.82
N ALA A 76 105.98 35.61 39.55
CA ALA A 76 104.75 36.34 39.26
C ALA A 76 104.06 35.87 37.96
N GLN A 77 104.83 35.52 36.92
CA GLN A 77 104.28 35.06 35.65
C GLN A 77 103.57 33.71 35.76
N ILE A 78 104.10 32.77 36.56
CA ILE A 78 103.51 31.45 36.78
C ILE A 78 102.16 31.57 37.52
N LEU A 79 102.10 32.45 38.52
CA LEU A 79 100.89 32.67 39.31
C LEU A 79 99.75 33.28 38.47
N GLY A 80 100.07 34.17 37.53
CA GLY A 80 99.09 34.77 36.62
C GLY A 80 98.39 33.76 35.70
N GLY A 81 99.12 32.77 35.18
CA GLY A 81 98.56 31.72 34.32
C GLY A 81 97.53 30.81 35.03
N GLY A 82 97.71 30.58 36.33
CA GLY A 82 96.79 29.75 37.12
C GLY A 82 95.39 30.34 37.28
N ALA A 83 95.27 31.66 37.39
CA ALA A 83 93.98 32.33 37.64
C ALA A 83 92.99 32.21 36.46
N VAL A 84 93.49 32.26 35.22
CA VAL A 84 92.66 32.14 34.00
C VAL A 84 92.08 30.74 33.86
N ALA A 85 92.88 29.70 34.16
CA ALA A 85 92.43 28.31 34.11
C ALA A 85 91.27 28.03 35.09
N VAL A 86 91.33 28.64 36.28
CA VAL A 86 90.26 28.53 37.29
C VAL A 86 88.97 29.19 36.81
N GLY A 87 89.05 30.36 36.16
CA GLY A 87 87.88 31.04 35.60
C GLY A 87 87.16 30.21 34.51
N ILE A 88 87.93 29.59 33.61
CA ILE A 88 87.38 28.71 32.56
C ILE A 88 86.72 27.47 33.18
N TYR A 89 87.32 26.88 34.22
CA TYR A 89 86.75 25.74 34.92
C TYR A 89 85.35 26.04 35.51
N PHE A 90 85.19 27.17 36.19
CA PHE A 90 83.90 27.57 36.74
C PHE A 90 82.86 27.92 35.67
N ALA A 91 83.27 28.60 34.59
CA ALA A 91 82.36 28.90 33.48
C ALA A 91 81.85 27.63 32.79
N TRP A 92 82.72 26.63 32.61
CA TRP A 92 82.34 25.33 32.04
C TRP A 92 81.43 24.53 32.98
N GLY A 93 81.67 24.62 34.29
CA GLY A 93 80.76 24.07 35.31
C GLY A 93 79.36 24.67 35.21
N ASN A 94 79.26 25.99 35.11
CA ASN A 94 77.97 26.70 34.97
C ASN A 94 77.26 26.36 33.66
N LEU A 95 78.00 26.26 32.54
CA LEU A 95 77.42 25.89 31.24
C LEU A 95 76.85 24.47 31.26
N LYS A 96 77.54 23.52 31.92
CA LYS A 96 77.01 22.15 32.11
C LYS A 96 75.72 22.13 32.93
N VAL A 97 75.63 22.96 33.98
CA VAL A 97 74.40 23.07 34.78
C VAL A 97 73.27 23.71 33.96
N ALA A 98 73.55 24.75 33.19
CA ALA A 98 72.57 25.39 32.31
C ALA A 98 72.06 24.43 31.22
N GLN A 99 72.96 23.66 30.60
CA GLN A 99 72.59 22.65 29.61
C GLN A 99 71.73 21.54 30.23
N ALA A 100 72.13 20.99 31.39
CA ALA A 100 71.34 19.99 32.10
C ALA A 100 69.96 20.53 32.52
N THR A 101 69.87 21.82 32.90
CA THR A 101 68.61 22.48 33.24
C THR A 101 67.73 22.66 32.01
N PHE A 102 68.30 23.04 30.86
CA PHE A 102 67.58 23.18 29.60
C PHE A 102 67.05 21.83 29.10
N GLU A 103 67.87 20.79 29.09
CA GLU A 103 67.47 19.43 28.72
C GLU A 103 66.35 18.89 29.65
N SER A 104 66.46 19.13 30.96
CA SER A 104 65.41 18.80 31.92
C SER A 104 64.10 19.56 31.65
N ASN A 105 64.17 20.86 31.37
CA ASN A 105 63.00 21.68 31.07
C ASN A 105 62.34 21.28 29.76
N GLN A 106 63.13 21.00 28.71
CA GLN A 106 62.62 20.52 27.43
C GLN A 106 61.89 19.19 27.61
N LYS A 107 62.50 18.24 28.34
CA LYS A 107 61.88 16.94 28.64
C LYS A 107 60.59 17.08 29.44
N ASN A 108 60.54 18.01 30.40
CA ASN A 108 59.33 18.31 31.15
C ASN A 108 58.25 18.95 30.28
N ALA A 109 58.62 19.84 29.35
CA ALA A 109 57.69 20.46 28.41
C ALA A 109 57.10 19.44 27.43
N GLU A 110 57.92 18.54 26.88
CA GLU A 110 57.48 17.43 26.03
C GLU A 110 56.51 16.50 26.78
N LYS A 111 56.85 16.13 28.02
CA LYS A 111 55.97 15.32 28.88
C LYS A 111 54.64 16.02 29.16
N ASN A 112 54.67 17.32 29.44
CA ASN A 112 53.45 18.10 29.68
C ASN A 112 52.59 18.20 28.43
N LEU A 113 53.21 18.34 27.25
CA LEU A 113 52.51 18.35 25.97
C LEU A 113 51.88 16.99 25.65
N GLU A 114 52.58 15.89 25.92
CA GLU A 114 52.06 14.53 25.77
C GLU A 114 50.86 14.30 26.69
N VAL A 115 50.94 14.71 27.96
CA VAL A 115 49.81 14.66 28.90
C VAL A 115 48.64 15.50 28.41
N ALA A 116 48.88 16.71 27.90
CA ALA A 116 47.82 17.58 27.36
C ALA A 116 47.15 16.95 26.13
N LEU A 117 47.92 16.34 25.22
CA LEU A 117 47.39 15.63 24.05
C LEU A 117 46.56 14.41 24.42
N VAL A 118 47.01 13.63 25.41
CA VAL A 118 46.25 12.48 25.93
C VAL A 118 44.93 12.95 26.55
N ASN A 119 44.97 14.00 27.38
CA ASN A 119 43.76 14.58 27.98
C ASN A 119 42.79 15.08 26.90
N LEU A 120 43.27 15.82 25.89
CA LEU A 120 42.40 16.34 24.82
C LEU A 120 41.74 15.22 24.00
N LYS A 121 42.48 14.15 23.68
CA LYS A 121 41.90 12.97 23.02
C LYS A 121 40.86 12.28 23.91
N SER A 122 41.15 12.13 25.20
CA SER A 122 40.22 11.55 26.17
C SER A 122 38.95 12.40 26.30
N ASP A 123 39.07 13.73 26.34
CA ASP A 123 37.95 14.66 26.38
C ASP A 123 37.11 14.61 25.11
N GLN A 124 37.75 14.52 23.93
CA GLN A 124 37.05 14.33 22.65
C GLN A 124 36.32 13.00 22.58
N GLU A 125 36.95 11.90 23.01
CA GLU A 125 36.32 10.58 23.06
C GLU A 125 35.15 10.55 24.04
N THR A 126 35.30 11.22 25.19
CA THR A 126 34.23 11.37 26.18
C THR A 126 33.06 12.19 25.62
N SER A 127 33.36 13.29 24.94
CA SER A 127 32.36 14.14 24.27
C SER A 127 31.65 13.41 23.13
N ARG A 128 32.37 12.57 22.39
CA ARG A 128 31.78 11.74 21.34
C ARG A 128 30.87 10.67 21.94
N LYS A 129 31.31 9.97 22.99
CA LYS A 129 30.48 8.98 23.70
C LYS A 129 29.23 9.63 24.30
N SER A 130 29.34 10.84 24.87
CA SER A 130 28.18 11.56 25.39
C SER A 130 27.20 11.97 24.29
N LEU A 131 27.70 12.39 23.12
CA LEU A 131 26.87 12.64 21.93
C LEU A 131 26.20 11.36 21.40
N GLU A 132 26.92 10.24 21.33
CA GLU A 132 26.37 8.94 20.92
C GLU A 132 25.25 8.49 21.87
N ILE A 133 25.45 8.63 23.20
CA ILE A 133 24.42 8.34 24.20
C ILE A 133 23.22 9.30 24.05
N ALA A 134 23.47 10.60 23.84
CA ALA A 134 22.41 11.58 23.65
C ALA A 134 21.58 11.30 22.39
N LEU A 135 22.22 10.92 21.28
CA LEU A 135 21.55 10.51 20.04
C LEU A 135 20.71 9.25 20.25
N ALA A 136 21.28 8.20 20.87
CA ALA A 136 20.55 6.97 21.17
C ALA A 136 19.34 7.21 22.08
N THR A 137 19.49 8.12 23.05
CA THR A 137 18.39 8.55 23.93
C THR A 137 17.31 9.27 23.14
N LEU A 138 17.69 10.22 22.28
CA LEU A 138 16.74 10.96 21.44
C LEU A 138 16.00 10.05 20.45
N GLU A 139 16.68 9.09 19.83
CA GLU A 139 16.06 8.09 18.95
C GLU A 139 15.05 7.22 19.71
N SER A 140 15.43 6.76 20.90
CA SER A 140 14.53 6.04 21.81
C SER A 140 13.31 6.88 22.19
N ASP A 141 13.50 8.16 22.54
CA ASP A 141 12.41 9.07 22.91
C ASP A 141 11.46 9.35 21.75
N ILE A 142 12.00 9.54 20.53
CA ILE A 142 11.18 9.70 19.32
C ILE A 142 10.36 8.44 19.06
N LYS A 143 10.97 7.26 19.16
CA LYS A 143 10.28 5.99 18.99
C LYS A 143 9.16 5.82 20.03
N ASN A 144 9.45 6.06 21.30
CA ASN A 144 8.48 5.98 22.38
C ASN A 144 7.33 6.99 22.18
N ALA A 145 7.63 8.21 21.74
CA ALA A 145 6.62 9.23 21.44
C ALA A 145 5.71 8.81 20.28
N GLN A 146 6.27 8.18 19.23
CA GLN A 146 5.50 7.63 18.12
C GLN A 146 4.59 6.47 18.55
N GLU A 147 5.12 5.52 19.33
CA GLU A 147 4.35 4.39 19.87
C GLU A 147 3.21 4.88 20.77
N ASN A 148 3.49 5.83 21.68
CA ASN A 148 2.47 6.44 22.53
C ASN A 148 1.39 7.16 21.72
N LEU A 149 1.75 7.83 20.62
CA LEU A 149 0.79 8.47 19.74
C LEU A 149 -0.13 7.45 19.04
N ILE A 150 0.42 6.32 18.60
CA ILE A 150 -0.37 5.22 18.01
C ILE A 150 -1.35 4.68 19.06
N VAL A 151 -0.88 4.33 20.25
CA VAL A 151 -1.73 3.82 21.34
C VAL A 151 -2.83 4.83 21.71
N ALA A 152 -2.50 6.11 21.80
CA ALA A 152 -3.48 7.16 22.09
C ALA A 152 -4.53 7.30 20.98
N LYS A 153 -4.13 7.22 19.71
CA LYS A 153 -5.06 7.25 18.56
C LYS A 153 -5.96 6.03 18.54
N GLU A 154 -5.41 4.83 18.74
CA GLU A 154 -6.19 3.59 18.83
C GLU A 154 -7.20 3.64 19.98
N GLY A 155 -6.77 4.09 21.16
CA GLY A 155 -7.66 4.28 22.32
C GLY A 155 -8.84 5.21 22.03
N GLN A 156 -8.60 6.35 21.35
CA GLN A 156 -9.68 7.26 20.95
C GLN A 156 -10.65 6.62 19.94
N ILE A 157 -10.15 5.82 18.99
CA ILE A 157 -10.99 5.12 18.03
C ILE A 157 -11.86 4.09 18.76
N THR A 158 -11.27 3.29 19.65
CA THR A 158 -12.00 2.30 20.45
C THR A 158 -13.09 2.94 21.32
N GLU A 159 -12.82 4.09 21.94
CA GLU A 159 -13.82 4.82 22.74
C GLU A 159 -14.98 5.33 21.86
N ARG A 160 -14.67 5.97 20.72
CA ARG A 160 -15.69 6.46 19.78
C ARG A 160 -16.52 5.31 19.21
N PHE A 161 -15.88 4.19 18.90
CA PHE A 161 -16.52 2.97 18.42
C PHE A 161 -17.50 2.43 19.46
N THR A 162 -17.05 2.25 20.70
CA THR A 162 -17.90 1.76 21.80
C THR A 162 -19.12 2.65 21.99
N ARG A 163 -18.94 3.98 22.04
CA ARG A 163 -20.05 4.93 22.16
C ARG A 163 -21.01 4.89 20.96
N ALA A 164 -20.50 4.69 19.75
CA ALA A 164 -21.33 4.59 18.56
C ALA A 164 -22.20 3.31 18.56
N ILE A 165 -21.68 2.21 19.09
CA ILE A 165 -22.42 0.96 19.30
C ILE A 165 -23.51 1.14 20.37
N GLU A 166 -23.19 1.78 21.49
CA GLU A 166 -24.19 2.12 22.52
C GLU A 166 -25.32 2.97 21.94
N GLN A 167 -24.99 3.97 21.11
CA GLN A 167 -25.96 4.81 20.43
C GLN A 167 -26.82 4.04 19.43
N LEU A 168 -26.26 3.07 18.71
CA LEU A 168 -27.01 2.21 17.78
C LEU A 168 -28.10 1.40 18.51
N GLY A 169 -27.87 1.01 19.77
CA GLY A 169 -28.85 0.37 20.64
C GLY A 169 -29.86 1.31 21.30
N GLY A 170 -29.77 2.62 21.06
CA GLY A 170 -30.63 3.61 21.71
C GLY A 170 -32.11 3.55 21.29
N GLU A 171 -33.02 3.89 22.21
CA GLU A 171 -34.47 3.86 21.95
C GLU A 171 -34.93 4.94 20.97
N LYS A 172 -34.31 6.12 21.00
CA LYS A 172 -34.66 7.26 20.14
C LYS A 172 -33.97 7.17 18.78
N ILE A 173 -34.71 7.46 17.72
CA ILE A 173 -34.20 7.37 16.34
C ILE A 173 -33.02 8.32 16.10
N GLU A 174 -33.03 9.51 16.70
CA GLU A 174 -31.95 10.49 16.55
C GLU A 174 -30.63 9.96 17.14
N ILE A 175 -30.71 9.20 18.22
CA ILE A 175 -29.55 8.57 18.87
C ILE A 175 -29.00 7.47 17.95
N ARG A 176 -29.87 6.60 17.43
CA ARG A 176 -29.45 5.53 16.52
C ARG A 176 -28.82 6.06 15.24
N LEU A 177 -29.42 7.08 14.63
CA LEU A 177 -28.84 7.77 13.47
C LEU A 177 -27.46 8.37 13.79
N GLY A 178 -27.31 8.97 14.98
CA GLY A 178 -26.02 9.43 15.49
C GLY A 178 -24.97 8.31 15.54
N GLY A 179 -25.34 7.16 16.12
CA GLY A 179 -24.49 5.96 16.17
C GLY A 179 -24.11 5.44 14.79
N ILE A 180 -25.08 5.29 13.88
CA ILE A 180 -24.87 4.79 12.50
C ILE A 180 -23.86 5.67 11.74
N TYR A 181 -24.03 6.99 11.77
CA TYR A 181 -23.10 7.89 11.07
C TYR A 181 -21.76 8.05 11.78
N ALA A 182 -21.70 7.85 13.10
CA ALA A 182 -20.43 7.76 13.82
C ALA A 182 -19.65 6.50 13.40
N LEU A 183 -20.31 5.35 13.29
CA LEU A 183 -19.72 4.12 12.76
C LEU A 183 -19.23 4.31 11.31
N GLU A 184 -20.02 4.97 10.45
CA GLU A 184 -19.56 5.29 9.08
C GLU A 184 -18.24 6.09 9.10
N ARG A 185 -18.14 7.13 9.93
CA ARG A 185 -16.90 7.94 10.03
C ARG A 185 -15.73 7.12 10.52
N ILE A 186 -15.92 6.31 11.58
CA ILE A 186 -14.87 5.44 12.11
C ILE A 186 -14.39 4.46 11.04
N SER A 187 -15.31 3.88 10.25
CA SER A 187 -14.93 2.97 9.15
C SER A 187 -14.04 3.64 8.10
N LYS A 188 -14.16 4.95 7.89
CA LYS A 188 -13.32 5.72 6.97
C LYS A 188 -11.96 6.10 7.57
N GLU A 189 -11.86 6.18 8.89
CA GLU A 189 -10.66 6.54 9.63
C GLU A 189 -9.80 5.32 10.01
N SER A 190 -10.41 4.13 10.14
CA SER A 190 -9.74 2.89 10.56
C SER A 190 -10.06 1.72 9.61
N GLU A 191 -9.06 1.29 8.83
CA GLU A 191 -9.20 0.12 7.96
C GLU A 191 -9.41 -1.18 8.76
N LYS A 192 -8.81 -1.26 9.96
CA LYS A 192 -8.96 -2.40 10.88
C LYS A 192 -10.40 -2.58 11.34
N ASP A 193 -11.11 -1.48 11.61
CA ASP A 193 -12.48 -1.53 12.13
C ASP A 193 -13.54 -1.50 11.02
N TYR A 194 -13.14 -1.22 9.77
CA TYR A 194 -14.06 -1.09 8.65
C TYR A 194 -14.98 -2.30 8.50
N TRP A 195 -14.44 -3.52 8.49
CA TRP A 195 -15.26 -4.71 8.27
C TRP A 195 -16.11 -5.12 9.48
N PRO A 196 -15.57 -5.14 10.72
CA PRO A 196 -16.40 -5.30 11.91
C PRO A 196 -17.58 -4.33 11.96
N ILE A 197 -17.41 -3.07 11.52
CA ILE A 197 -18.50 -2.11 11.42
C ILE A 197 -19.57 -2.57 10.42
N MET A 198 -19.18 -3.01 9.22
CA MET A 198 -20.13 -3.49 8.21
C MET A 198 -20.88 -4.75 8.68
N GLU A 199 -20.21 -5.64 9.41
CA GLU A 199 -20.84 -6.82 10.02
C GLU A 199 -21.86 -6.44 11.08
N ILE A 200 -21.52 -5.52 11.98
CA ILE A 200 -22.44 -5.01 13.00
C ILE A 200 -23.67 -4.37 12.35
N LEU A 201 -23.44 -3.52 11.35
CA LEU A 201 -24.49 -2.82 10.63
C LEU A 201 -25.44 -3.80 9.91
N THR A 202 -24.89 -4.81 9.22
CA THR A 202 -25.71 -5.83 8.56
C THR A 202 -26.40 -6.76 9.56
N ALA A 203 -25.75 -7.11 10.67
CA ALA A 203 -26.36 -7.87 11.77
C ALA A 203 -27.53 -7.12 12.40
N TYR A 204 -27.39 -5.81 12.58
CA TYR A 204 -28.47 -4.95 13.03
C TYR A 204 -29.67 -5.01 12.09
N ILE A 205 -29.45 -4.95 10.76
CA ILE A 205 -30.53 -5.11 9.79
C ILE A 205 -31.19 -6.48 9.91
N ARG A 206 -30.40 -7.57 9.97
CA ARG A 206 -30.94 -8.94 10.11
C ARG A 206 -31.81 -9.11 11.35
N ASN A 207 -31.45 -8.45 12.45
CA ASN A 207 -32.21 -8.54 13.71
C ASN A 207 -33.45 -7.63 13.76
N ASN A 208 -33.42 -6.46 13.12
CA ASN A 208 -34.48 -5.45 13.24
C ASN A 208 -35.38 -5.33 12.00
N SER A 209 -35.03 -6.00 10.91
CA SER A 209 -35.78 -6.02 9.66
C SER A 209 -35.75 -7.42 9.06
N SER A 210 -36.18 -8.41 9.84
CA SER A 210 -36.25 -9.81 9.39
C SER A 210 -37.52 -10.07 8.58
N ILE A 211 -37.51 -11.12 7.73
CA ILE A 211 -38.68 -11.51 6.94
C ILE A 211 -39.86 -12.01 7.81
N GLU A 212 -39.60 -12.43 9.05
CA GLU A 212 -40.59 -12.89 10.02
C GLU A 212 -41.38 -11.74 10.66
N SER A 213 -40.97 -10.50 10.42
CA SER A 213 -41.64 -9.31 10.94
C SER A 213 -42.89 -8.99 10.11
N GLU A 214 -44.06 -9.49 10.54
CA GLU A 214 -45.34 -9.48 9.80
C GLU A 214 -45.89 -8.09 9.39
N ASN A 215 -45.31 -6.97 9.85
CA ASN A 215 -45.89 -5.62 9.68
C ASN A 215 -45.00 -4.59 8.97
N ILE A 216 -43.86 -4.97 8.38
CA ILE A 216 -42.96 -3.99 7.74
C ILE A 216 -43.43 -3.72 6.30
N GLN A 217 -44.17 -2.62 6.13
CA GLN A 217 -44.61 -2.15 4.81
C GLN A 217 -43.51 -1.37 4.07
N THR A 218 -42.59 -0.74 4.82
CA THR A 218 -41.40 0.00 4.39
C THR A 218 -40.34 -0.10 5.48
N VAL A 219 -39.07 -0.10 5.11
CA VAL A 219 -37.96 -0.05 6.06
C VAL A 219 -38.01 1.20 6.95
N SER A 220 -37.60 1.07 8.22
CA SER A 220 -37.47 2.18 9.16
C SER A 220 -36.29 3.10 8.82
N LEU A 221 -36.27 4.31 9.39
CA LEU A 221 -35.27 5.34 9.08
C LEU A 221 -33.83 4.92 9.40
N ASP A 222 -33.63 4.18 10.49
CA ASP A 222 -32.35 3.62 10.88
C ASP A 222 -31.89 2.55 9.90
N ILE A 223 -32.74 1.59 9.54
CA ILE A 223 -32.44 0.58 8.51
C ILE A 223 -32.06 1.26 7.19
N GLN A 224 -32.83 2.27 6.76
CA GLN A 224 -32.51 3.03 5.55
C GLN A 224 -31.19 3.81 5.66
N ALA A 225 -30.85 4.35 6.83
CA ALA A 225 -29.56 4.99 7.06
C ALA A 225 -28.41 3.98 6.98
N ILE A 226 -28.57 2.80 7.57
CA ILE A 226 -27.58 1.72 7.47
C ILE A 226 -27.39 1.28 6.02
N LEU A 227 -28.48 1.05 5.28
CA LEU A 227 -28.44 0.72 3.86
C LEU A 227 -27.69 1.79 3.04
N THR A 228 -27.84 3.07 3.41
CA THR A 228 -27.11 4.18 2.78
C THR A 228 -25.61 4.09 3.08
N VAL A 229 -25.22 3.78 4.32
CA VAL A 229 -23.82 3.63 4.74
C VAL A 229 -23.17 2.45 4.02
N ILE A 230 -23.77 1.27 4.10
CA ILE A 230 -23.22 0.07 3.45
C ILE A 230 -23.26 0.18 1.92
N GLY A 231 -24.23 0.92 1.37
CA GLY A 231 -24.33 1.18 -0.07
C GLY A 231 -23.25 2.12 -0.61
N ARG A 232 -22.61 2.94 0.24
CA ARG A 232 -21.49 3.84 -0.12
C ARG A 232 -20.12 3.23 0.19
N ARG A 233 -20.07 1.94 0.51
CA ARG A 233 -18.84 1.27 0.93
C ARG A 233 -17.76 1.35 -0.17
N LYS A 234 -16.51 1.52 0.28
CA LYS A 234 -15.34 1.77 -0.58
C LYS A 234 -14.71 0.48 -1.12
N TYR A 235 -14.71 -0.57 -0.31
CA TYR A 235 -13.98 -1.81 -0.57
C TYR A 235 -14.90 -2.99 -0.91
N PHE A 236 -14.46 -3.80 -1.87
CA PHE A 236 -14.94 -5.15 -2.15
C PHE A 236 -13.72 -6.07 -2.22
N PHE A 237 -13.68 -7.10 -1.38
CA PHE A 237 -12.56 -8.04 -1.34
C PHE A 237 -12.90 -9.29 -2.16
N ILE A 238 -12.21 -9.47 -3.29
CA ILE A 238 -12.08 -10.75 -3.97
C ILE A 238 -10.67 -11.22 -3.62
N SER A 239 -10.53 -12.24 -2.78
CA SER A 239 -9.22 -12.88 -2.65
C SER A 239 -9.02 -13.81 -3.85
N THR A 240 -7.85 -13.66 -4.48
CA THR A 240 -7.25 -14.66 -5.39
C THR A 240 -6.19 -15.50 -4.67
N ASP A 241 -6.09 -15.42 -3.34
CA ASP A 241 -5.09 -16.18 -2.58
C ASP A 241 -5.76 -16.94 -1.43
N SER A 242 -5.69 -18.25 -1.55
CA SER A 242 -5.95 -19.25 -0.54
C SER A 242 -4.96 -19.07 0.61
N ASP A 243 -5.47 -18.69 1.79
CA ASP A 243 -5.10 -19.36 3.05
C ASP A 243 -5.85 -18.84 4.28
N ARG A 244 -6.57 -17.71 4.21
CA ARG A 244 -7.57 -17.30 5.22
C ARG A 244 -8.70 -16.48 4.59
N LEU A 245 -9.64 -17.18 3.96
CA LEU A 245 -10.81 -16.57 3.31
C LEU A 245 -11.96 -16.38 4.32
N GLU A 246 -11.87 -15.36 5.18
CA GLU A 246 -13.08 -14.74 5.71
C GLU A 246 -13.67 -13.91 4.55
N TYR A 247 -14.71 -14.46 3.92
CA TYR A 247 -15.43 -13.77 2.85
C TYR A 247 -16.17 -12.56 3.45
N ASN A 248 -15.51 -11.41 3.45
CA ASN A 248 -16.08 -10.15 3.90
C ASN A 248 -17.15 -9.65 2.92
N CYS A 249 -18.34 -10.25 3.01
CA CYS A 249 -19.51 -9.97 2.19
C CYS A 249 -20.64 -9.38 3.05
N LEU A 250 -21.42 -8.45 2.47
CA LEU A 250 -22.57 -7.89 3.18
C LEU A 250 -23.65 -8.98 3.29
N ASP A 251 -23.81 -9.56 4.47
CA ASP A 251 -24.83 -10.58 4.72
C ASP A 251 -26.17 -9.91 5.06
N LEU A 252 -27.08 -9.89 4.11
CA LEU A 252 -28.43 -9.34 4.24
C LEU A 252 -29.49 -10.44 4.05
N ARG A 253 -29.14 -11.71 4.30
CA ARG A 253 -30.06 -12.85 4.13
C ARG A 253 -31.31 -12.72 4.99
N ARG A 254 -32.44 -13.20 4.46
CA ARG A 254 -33.75 -13.26 5.15
C ARG A 254 -34.17 -11.91 5.76
N THR A 255 -33.76 -10.81 5.13
CA THR A 255 -34.15 -9.46 5.56
C THR A 255 -35.40 -9.00 4.80
N ASN A 256 -36.22 -8.18 5.44
CA ASN A 256 -37.26 -7.39 4.81
C ASN A 256 -36.71 -6.00 4.49
N LEU A 257 -36.47 -5.74 3.21
CA LEU A 257 -35.94 -4.50 2.66
C LEU A 257 -36.93 -3.88 1.67
N ARG A 258 -38.21 -4.20 1.83
CA ARG A 258 -39.30 -3.76 0.96
C ARG A 258 -39.34 -2.24 0.87
N ARG A 259 -39.42 -1.74 -0.36
CA ARG A 259 -39.45 -0.30 -0.70
C ARG A 259 -38.23 0.50 -0.23
N ALA A 260 -37.15 -0.16 0.20
CA ALA A 260 -35.92 0.53 0.56
C ALA A 260 -35.31 1.24 -0.66
N ASN A 261 -34.60 2.34 -0.42
CA ASN A 261 -33.86 3.05 -1.45
C ASN A 261 -32.37 2.75 -1.35
N ILE A 262 -31.86 1.99 -2.32
CA ILE A 262 -30.45 1.60 -2.38
C ILE A 262 -29.92 1.88 -3.80
N GLU A 263 -30.39 2.98 -4.41
CA GLU A 263 -29.98 3.45 -5.73
C GLU A 263 -28.45 3.59 -5.81
N LYS A 264 -27.86 3.08 -6.90
CA LYS A 264 -26.41 3.16 -7.18
C LYS A 264 -25.50 2.60 -6.09
N ALA A 265 -26.05 1.79 -5.18
CA ALA A 265 -25.28 1.24 -4.09
C ALA A 265 -24.25 0.20 -4.55
N HIS A 266 -23.15 0.11 -3.79
CA HIS A 266 -22.07 -0.83 -4.01
C HIS A 266 -22.33 -2.15 -3.27
N LEU A 267 -23.11 -3.03 -3.89
CA LEU A 267 -23.58 -4.31 -3.32
C LEU A 267 -22.94 -5.54 -3.98
N ARG A 268 -21.77 -5.38 -4.61
CA ARG A 268 -21.02 -6.47 -5.24
C ARG A 268 -20.80 -7.63 -4.26
N GLY A 269 -21.16 -8.85 -4.65
CA GLY A 269 -21.06 -10.06 -3.81
C GLY A 269 -21.89 -10.05 -2.52
N ALA A 270 -22.81 -9.10 -2.33
CA ALA A 270 -23.70 -9.09 -1.17
C ALA A 270 -24.65 -10.30 -1.20
N ILE A 271 -25.05 -10.77 -0.03
CA ILE A 271 -25.92 -11.94 0.12
C ILE A 271 -27.31 -11.47 0.53
N PHE A 272 -28.28 -11.71 -0.34
CA PHE A 272 -29.70 -11.39 -0.18
C PHE A 272 -30.60 -12.63 -0.27
N ILE A 273 -30.04 -13.83 -0.01
CA ILE A 273 -30.79 -15.10 -0.08
C ILE A 273 -32.08 -14.98 0.75
N GLU A 274 -33.20 -15.39 0.16
CA GLU A 274 -34.54 -15.38 0.79
C GLU A 274 -34.98 -14.01 1.33
N SER A 275 -34.41 -12.91 0.84
CA SER A 275 -34.77 -11.56 1.31
C SER A 275 -35.97 -11.00 0.56
N ASP A 276 -36.78 -10.19 1.24
CA ASP A 276 -37.87 -9.44 0.63
C ASP A 276 -37.37 -8.07 0.16
N LEU A 277 -37.19 -7.94 -1.15
CA LEU A 277 -36.75 -6.75 -1.88
C LEU A 277 -37.88 -6.19 -2.76
N ARG A 278 -39.14 -6.45 -2.40
CA ARG A 278 -40.28 -5.98 -3.18
C ARG A 278 -40.29 -4.46 -3.27
N GLU A 279 -40.51 -3.95 -4.47
CA GLU A 279 -40.54 -2.51 -4.76
C GLU A 279 -39.27 -1.74 -4.33
N THR A 280 -38.16 -2.42 -4.03
CA THR A 280 -36.90 -1.78 -3.64
C THR A 280 -36.29 -1.03 -4.83
N ASN A 281 -35.78 0.18 -4.58
CA ASN A 281 -35.06 0.94 -5.59
C ASN A 281 -33.58 0.51 -5.64
N LEU A 282 -33.23 -0.28 -6.65
CA LEU A 282 -31.88 -0.76 -6.96
C LEU A 282 -31.36 -0.16 -8.28
N GLN A 283 -31.93 0.96 -8.72
CA GLN A 283 -31.58 1.56 -10.01
C GLN A 283 -30.08 1.89 -10.04
N GLY A 284 -29.38 1.38 -11.05
CA GLY A 284 -27.93 1.59 -11.19
C GLY A 284 -27.06 0.96 -10.09
N ALA A 285 -27.62 0.16 -9.18
CA ALA A 285 -26.84 -0.51 -8.14
C ALA A 285 -25.85 -1.51 -8.73
N ASN A 286 -24.69 -1.66 -8.10
CA ASN A 286 -23.73 -2.69 -8.42
C ASN A 286 -24.01 -3.94 -7.59
N LEU A 287 -24.63 -4.95 -8.21
CA LEU A 287 -24.98 -6.27 -7.69
C LEU A 287 -24.16 -7.37 -8.39
N GLU A 288 -23.00 -7.05 -8.97
CA GLU A 288 -22.15 -8.04 -9.63
C GLU A 288 -21.82 -9.17 -8.64
N SER A 289 -22.00 -10.43 -9.09
CA SER A 289 -21.82 -11.63 -8.26
C SER A 289 -22.63 -11.68 -6.95
N ALA A 290 -23.64 -10.82 -6.76
CA ALA A 290 -24.50 -10.87 -5.59
C ALA A 290 -25.34 -12.16 -5.56
N ASN A 291 -25.66 -12.64 -4.36
CA ASN A 291 -26.45 -13.84 -4.17
C ASN A 291 -27.89 -13.49 -3.76
N LEU A 292 -28.79 -13.48 -4.73
CA LEU A 292 -30.21 -13.15 -4.66
C LEU A 292 -31.09 -14.41 -4.82
N ARG A 293 -30.55 -15.62 -4.59
CA ARG A 293 -31.32 -16.86 -4.70
C ARG A 293 -32.56 -16.81 -3.81
N GLU A 294 -33.70 -17.19 -4.37
CA GLU A 294 -34.99 -17.23 -3.66
C GLU A 294 -35.42 -15.87 -3.07
N ALA A 295 -34.77 -14.76 -3.46
CA ALA A 295 -35.17 -13.42 -3.04
C ALA A 295 -36.47 -12.99 -3.74
N ASN A 296 -37.28 -12.18 -3.05
CA ASN A 296 -38.48 -11.60 -3.61
C ASN A 296 -38.22 -10.17 -4.12
N LEU A 297 -38.05 -10.02 -5.42
CA LEU A 297 -37.82 -8.77 -6.16
C LEU A 297 -39.07 -8.29 -6.92
N GLU A 298 -40.27 -8.70 -6.50
CA GLU A 298 -41.51 -8.29 -7.18
C GLU A 298 -41.62 -6.76 -7.23
N GLY A 299 -41.79 -6.21 -8.43
CA GLY A 299 -41.86 -4.78 -8.67
C GLY A 299 -40.57 -4.00 -8.37
N ALA A 300 -39.43 -4.67 -8.10
CA ALA A 300 -38.18 -3.98 -7.81
C ALA A 300 -37.68 -3.14 -9.01
N HIS A 301 -37.03 -2.01 -8.72
CA HIS A 301 -36.50 -1.12 -9.75
C HIS A 301 -35.01 -1.40 -9.96
N LEU A 302 -34.67 -2.16 -11.01
CA LEU A 302 -33.31 -2.61 -11.35
C LEU A 302 -32.77 -1.97 -12.63
N ARG A 303 -33.40 -0.88 -13.10
CA ARG A 303 -33.03 -0.24 -14.37
C ARG A 303 -31.54 0.17 -14.33
N LYS A 304 -30.78 -0.21 -15.37
CA LYS A 304 -29.31 0.03 -15.45
C LYS A 304 -28.48 -0.58 -14.30
N ALA A 305 -29.02 -1.51 -13.51
CA ALA A 305 -28.24 -2.19 -12.47
C ALA A 305 -27.16 -3.10 -13.09
N TYR A 306 -26.08 -3.33 -12.36
CA TYR A 306 -25.01 -4.25 -12.76
C TYR A 306 -25.19 -5.57 -12.00
N LEU A 307 -25.54 -6.64 -12.71
CA LEU A 307 -25.88 -7.96 -12.19
C LEU A 307 -25.03 -9.06 -12.87
N LYS A 308 -23.90 -8.69 -13.49
CA LYS A 308 -23.01 -9.64 -14.16
C LYS A 308 -22.64 -10.77 -13.19
N GLY A 309 -22.87 -12.02 -13.62
CA GLY A 309 -22.61 -13.21 -12.80
C GLY A 309 -23.36 -13.29 -11.47
N ALA A 310 -24.44 -12.52 -11.27
CA ALA A 310 -25.27 -12.62 -10.07
C ALA A 310 -26.07 -13.93 -10.04
N TYR A 311 -26.37 -14.40 -8.83
CA TYR A 311 -27.13 -15.62 -8.57
C TYR A 311 -28.58 -15.25 -8.22
N LEU A 312 -29.53 -15.48 -9.12
CA LEU A 312 -30.96 -15.21 -8.97
C LEU A 312 -31.80 -16.49 -9.14
N GLU A 313 -31.23 -17.66 -8.90
CA GLU A 313 -31.96 -18.92 -9.01
C GLU A 313 -33.21 -18.88 -8.14
N LYS A 314 -34.37 -19.24 -8.73
CA LYS A 314 -35.69 -19.21 -8.08
C LYS A 314 -36.12 -17.86 -7.52
N ALA A 315 -35.45 -16.76 -7.86
CA ALA A 315 -35.86 -15.43 -7.41
C ALA A 315 -37.22 -15.04 -8.03
N ASN A 316 -38.05 -14.31 -7.27
CA ASN A 316 -39.31 -13.76 -7.75
C ASN A 316 -39.10 -12.34 -8.27
N CYS A 317 -39.03 -12.15 -9.58
CA CYS A 317 -38.84 -10.87 -10.25
C CYS A 317 -40.10 -10.42 -11.02
N VAL A 318 -41.29 -10.84 -10.57
CA VAL A 318 -42.56 -10.49 -11.22
C VAL A 318 -42.70 -8.97 -11.33
N ASN A 319 -43.03 -8.49 -12.53
CA ASN A 319 -43.18 -7.06 -12.84
C ASN A 319 -41.95 -6.17 -12.49
N ALA A 320 -40.77 -6.76 -12.25
CA ALA A 320 -39.57 -5.98 -11.95
C ALA A 320 -39.13 -5.15 -13.17
N SER A 321 -38.61 -3.95 -12.93
CA SER A 321 -38.08 -3.06 -13.96
C SER A 321 -36.57 -3.28 -14.14
N ILE A 322 -36.18 -4.15 -15.07
CA ILE A 322 -34.79 -4.59 -15.32
C ILE A 322 -34.20 -3.97 -16.61
N GLY A 323 -34.92 -3.03 -17.25
CA GLY A 323 -34.50 -2.46 -18.52
C GLY A 323 -33.09 -1.85 -18.50
N ARG A 324 -32.31 -2.13 -19.56
CA ARG A 324 -30.89 -1.70 -19.69
C ARG A 324 -29.95 -2.17 -18.58
N ALA A 325 -30.33 -3.15 -17.77
CA ALA A 325 -29.44 -3.76 -16.79
C ALA A 325 -28.43 -4.70 -17.47
N TYR A 326 -27.31 -4.94 -16.79
CA TYR A 326 -26.20 -5.79 -17.22
C TYR A 326 -26.26 -7.13 -16.50
N LEU A 327 -26.77 -8.18 -17.15
CA LEU A 327 -26.99 -9.52 -16.59
C LEU A 327 -26.12 -10.59 -17.29
N GLU A 328 -25.02 -10.20 -17.90
CA GLU A 328 -24.13 -11.12 -18.62
C GLU A 328 -23.71 -12.26 -17.68
N SER A 329 -23.91 -13.49 -18.14
CA SER A 329 -23.62 -14.72 -17.38
C SER A 329 -24.30 -14.84 -16.00
N ALA A 330 -25.34 -14.05 -15.71
CA ALA A 330 -26.12 -14.22 -14.49
C ALA A 330 -26.88 -15.55 -14.49
N ASN A 331 -27.17 -16.08 -13.30
CA ASN A 331 -27.93 -17.31 -13.14
C ASN A 331 -29.37 -17.00 -12.73
N LEU A 332 -30.32 -17.15 -13.65
CA LEU A 332 -31.76 -16.93 -13.42
C LEU A 332 -32.56 -18.23 -13.53
N ARG A 333 -31.92 -19.40 -13.40
CA ARG A 333 -32.60 -20.69 -13.47
C ARG A 333 -33.81 -20.75 -12.54
N GLU A 334 -34.94 -21.20 -13.07
CA GLU A 334 -36.22 -21.33 -12.36
C GLU A 334 -36.74 -20.00 -11.74
N ALA A 335 -36.18 -18.84 -12.11
CA ALA A 335 -36.67 -17.55 -11.64
C ALA A 335 -38.04 -17.22 -12.25
N ASN A 336 -38.80 -16.36 -11.56
CA ASN A 336 -40.10 -15.88 -12.02
C ASN A 336 -39.98 -14.42 -12.50
N LEU A 337 -39.90 -14.22 -13.81
CA LEU A 337 -39.85 -12.92 -14.49
C LEU A 337 -41.17 -12.58 -15.20
N LYS A 338 -42.29 -13.18 -14.79
CA LYS A 338 -43.59 -12.91 -15.41
C LYS A 338 -43.89 -11.41 -15.39
N GLY A 339 -44.19 -10.86 -16.57
CA GLY A 339 -44.48 -9.42 -16.75
C GLY A 339 -43.29 -8.48 -16.51
N ALA A 340 -42.08 -8.98 -16.28
CA ALA A 340 -40.92 -8.13 -16.04
C ALA A 340 -40.57 -7.26 -17.26
N HIS A 341 -40.04 -6.07 -17.01
CA HIS A 341 -39.64 -5.11 -18.04
C HIS A 341 -38.12 -5.16 -18.27
N LEU A 342 -37.67 -5.98 -19.22
CA LEU A 342 -36.26 -6.19 -19.56
C LEU A 342 -35.78 -5.43 -20.81
N ARG A 343 -36.61 -4.56 -21.41
CA ARG A 343 -36.27 -3.82 -22.64
C ARG A 343 -34.81 -3.31 -22.66
N LYS A 344 -34.06 -3.70 -23.70
CA LYS A 344 -32.64 -3.37 -23.91
C LYS A 344 -31.68 -3.84 -22.80
N ALA A 345 -32.04 -4.84 -22.00
CA ALA A 345 -31.11 -5.48 -21.07
C ALA A 345 -30.05 -6.32 -21.80
N TYR A 346 -28.90 -6.48 -21.16
CA TYR A 346 -27.78 -7.28 -21.66
C TYR A 346 -27.78 -8.62 -20.94
N LEU A 347 -28.22 -9.67 -21.63
CA LEU A 347 -28.42 -11.05 -21.13
C LEU A 347 -27.53 -12.05 -21.90
N LYS A 348 -26.36 -11.59 -22.38
CA LYS A 348 -25.42 -12.45 -23.11
C LYS A 348 -24.95 -13.60 -22.23
N GLY A 349 -25.09 -14.83 -22.72
CA GLY A 349 -24.67 -16.05 -22.02
C GLY A 349 -25.35 -16.29 -20.67
N THR A 350 -26.52 -15.68 -20.44
CA THR A 350 -27.27 -15.82 -19.20
C THR A 350 -27.95 -17.20 -19.10
N TYR A 351 -28.02 -17.75 -17.89
CA TYR A 351 -28.70 -19.03 -17.61
C TYR A 351 -30.17 -18.76 -17.26
N LEU A 352 -31.08 -19.17 -18.13
CA LEU A 352 -32.53 -18.93 -18.05
C LEU A 352 -33.32 -20.24 -18.11
N GLU A 353 -32.71 -21.39 -17.80
CA GLU A 353 -33.40 -22.68 -17.86
C GLU A 353 -34.62 -22.70 -16.94
N LYS A 354 -35.77 -23.15 -17.48
CA LYS A 354 -37.07 -23.22 -16.78
C LYS A 354 -37.55 -21.89 -16.18
N THR A 355 -37.03 -20.76 -16.65
CA THR A 355 -37.45 -19.43 -16.19
C THR A 355 -38.85 -19.11 -16.68
N ASN A 356 -39.68 -18.50 -15.84
CA ASN A 356 -40.98 -17.98 -16.26
C ASN A 356 -40.83 -16.54 -16.80
N LEU A 357 -40.83 -16.38 -18.10
CA LEU A 357 -40.79 -15.11 -18.84
C LEU A 357 -42.15 -14.76 -19.46
N LYS A 358 -43.25 -15.39 -19.00
CA LYS A 358 -44.59 -15.15 -19.55
C LYS A 358 -44.93 -13.65 -19.48
N LYS A 359 -45.36 -13.08 -20.61
CA LYS A 359 -45.68 -11.63 -20.75
C LYS A 359 -44.51 -10.67 -20.47
N ALA A 360 -43.27 -11.16 -20.37
CA ALA A 360 -42.12 -10.28 -20.16
C ALA A 360 -41.88 -9.41 -21.40
N ASN A 361 -41.41 -8.17 -21.18
CA ASN A 361 -40.94 -7.30 -22.25
C ASN A 361 -39.43 -7.45 -22.40
N LEU A 362 -39.00 -8.17 -23.44
CA LEU A 362 -37.63 -8.43 -23.88
C LEU A 362 -37.30 -7.66 -25.17
N GLU A 363 -38.01 -6.56 -25.47
CA GLU A 363 -37.78 -5.78 -26.70
C GLU A 363 -36.31 -5.31 -26.78
N ALA A 364 -35.66 -5.62 -27.89
CA ALA A 364 -34.27 -5.26 -28.19
C ALA A 364 -33.26 -5.70 -27.10
N THR A 365 -33.50 -6.81 -26.40
CA THR A 365 -32.52 -7.40 -25.48
C THR A 365 -31.41 -8.13 -26.23
N ASN A 366 -30.20 -8.14 -25.66
CA ASN A 366 -29.14 -9.04 -26.11
C ASN A 366 -29.24 -10.36 -25.32
N LEU A 367 -29.66 -11.43 -25.95
CA LEU A 367 -29.74 -12.81 -25.46
C LEU A 367 -28.74 -13.74 -26.20
N GLU A 368 -27.69 -13.18 -26.79
CA GLU A 368 -26.67 -13.95 -27.52
C GLU A 368 -26.11 -15.07 -26.63
N GLY A 369 -26.20 -16.32 -27.09
CA GLY A 369 -25.74 -17.51 -26.37
C GLY A 369 -26.46 -17.80 -25.06
N ALA A 370 -27.60 -17.17 -24.77
CA ALA A 370 -28.38 -17.42 -23.56
C ALA A 370 -28.97 -18.85 -23.56
N ILE A 371 -29.08 -19.46 -22.37
CA ILE A 371 -29.61 -20.82 -22.21
C ILE A 371 -31.04 -20.76 -21.68
N LEU A 372 -32.02 -20.90 -22.56
CA LEU A 372 -33.47 -20.79 -22.30
C LEU A 372 -34.19 -22.16 -22.30
N LYS A 373 -33.46 -23.24 -22.03
CA LYS A 373 -34.01 -24.61 -22.06
C LYS A 373 -35.25 -24.73 -21.16
N GLY A 374 -36.38 -25.11 -21.74
CA GLY A 374 -37.66 -25.27 -21.02
C GLY A 374 -38.23 -23.99 -20.43
N ALA A 375 -37.78 -22.80 -20.85
CA ALA A 375 -38.33 -21.53 -20.37
C ALA A 375 -39.77 -21.31 -20.89
N ASP A 376 -40.59 -20.61 -20.10
CA ASP A 376 -41.94 -20.20 -20.48
C ASP A 376 -41.91 -18.74 -20.98
N LEU A 377 -41.96 -18.57 -22.30
CA LEU A 377 -41.93 -17.29 -23.03
C LEU A 377 -43.32 -16.90 -23.57
N ARG A 378 -44.40 -17.53 -23.09
CA ARG A 378 -45.74 -17.29 -23.63
C ARG A 378 -46.12 -15.81 -23.58
N GLU A 379 -46.66 -15.29 -24.68
CA GLU A 379 -47.10 -13.90 -24.80
C GLU A 379 -45.97 -12.87 -24.53
N ALA A 380 -44.70 -13.27 -24.54
CA ALA A 380 -43.56 -12.38 -24.32
C ALA A 380 -43.28 -11.50 -25.55
N ASP A 381 -42.72 -10.31 -25.33
CA ASP A 381 -42.33 -9.39 -26.40
C ASP A 381 -40.82 -9.43 -26.61
N LEU A 382 -40.36 -10.12 -27.66
CA LEU A 382 -38.96 -10.25 -28.08
C LEU A 382 -38.66 -9.46 -29.37
N GLN A 383 -39.45 -8.44 -29.71
CA GLN A 383 -39.23 -7.69 -30.95
C GLN A 383 -37.82 -7.10 -31.00
N GLY A 384 -37.11 -7.37 -32.09
CA GLY A 384 -35.71 -6.95 -32.30
C GLY A 384 -34.70 -7.50 -31.30
N ALA A 385 -35.05 -8.54 -30.52
CA ALA A 385 -34.10 -9.19 -29.62
C ALA A 385 -33.02 -9.94 -30.42
N ASP A 386 -31.80 -9.94 -29.89
CA ASP A 386 -30.68 -10.72 -30.42
C ASP A 386 -30.59 -12.05 -29.67
N LEU A 387 -31.01 -13.14 -30.28
CA LEU A 387 -30.99 -14.51 -29.78
C LEU A 387 -29.93 -15.36 -30.51
N LYS A 388 -28.91 -14.74 -31.10
CA LYS A 388 -27.88 -15.47 -31.84
C LYS A 388 -27.24 -16.56 -30.97
N GLY A 389 -27.24 -17.80 -31.44
CA GLY A 389 -26.70 -18.96 -30.72
C GLY A 389 -27.44 -19.32 -29.43
N ALA A 390 -28.61 -18.75 -29.15
CA ALA A 390 -29.37 -19.05 -27.95
C ALA A 390 -29.93 -20.49 -27.96
N ILE A 391 -30.03 -21.11 -26.78
CA ILE A 391 -30.53 -22.49 -26.62
C ILE A 391 -31.97 -22.45 -26.10
N LEU A 392 -32.94 -22.65 -26.99
CA LEU A 392 -34.38 -22.59 -26.74
C LEU A 392 -35.03 -23.99 -26.66
N GLU A 393 -34.25 -25.05 -26.46
CA GLU A 393 -34.72 -26.43 -26.44
C GLU A 393 -35.91 -26.61 -25.47
N GLY A 394 -37.04 -27.13 -25.97
CA GLY A 394 -38.23 -27.39 -25.16
C GLY A 394 -38.92 -26.15 -24.56
N SER A 395 -38.55 -24.94 -24.99
CA SER A 395 -39.18 -23.71 -24.49
C SER A 395 -40.58 -23.51 -25.06
N ASP A 396 -41.45 -22.85 -24.29
CA ASP A 396 -42.82 -22.52 -24.68
C ASP A 396 -42.90 -21.05 -25.12
N ILE A 397 -42.90 -20.82 -26.44
CA ILE A 397 -42.82 -19.50 -27.09
C ILE A 397 -44.19 -19.13 -27.71
N ARG A 398 -45.28 -19.75 -27.25
CA ARG A 398 -46.61 -19.51 -27.84
C ARG A 398 -47.05 -18.07 -27.73
N GLU A 399 -47.66 -17.54 -28.79
CA GLU A 399 -48.17 -16.17 -28.87
C GLU A 399 -47.10 -15.08 -28.60
N ALA A 400 -45.81 -15.42 -28.63
CA ALA A 400 -44.74 -14.46 -28.40
C ALA A 400 -44.49 -13.59 -29.65
N LYS A 401 -44.03 -12.36 -29.43
CA LYS A 401 -43.71 -11.41 -30.50
C LYS A 401 -42.22 -11.43 -30.79
N LEU A 402 -41.80 -12.03 -31.90
CA LEU A 402 -40.40 -12.12 -32.35
C LEU A 402 -40.12 -11.27 -33.59
N GLY A 403 -40.95 -10.26 -33.87
CA GLY A 403 -40.80 -9.41 -35.05
C GLY A 403 -39.41 -8.79 -35.14
N GLY A 404 -38.68 -9.08 -36.23
CA GLY A 404 -37.31 -8.60 -36.44
C GLY A 404 -36.26 -9.15 -35.46
N ALA A 405 -36.56 -10.20 -34.68
CA ALA A 405 -35.58 -10.84 -33.82
C ALA A 405 -34.51 -11.57 -34.64
N ILE A 406 -33.30 -11.66 -34.10
CA ILE A 406 -32.16 -12.37 -34.71
C ILE A 406 -32.02 -13.71 -34.02
N LEU A 407 -32.32 -14.80 -34.70
CA LEU A 407 -32.22 -16.18 -34.20
C LEU A 407 -31.13 -16.98 -34.93
N GLU A 408 -30.16 -16.31 -35.56
CA GLU A 408 -29.04 -16.98 -36.23
C GLU A 408 -28.39 -18.03 -35.32
N GLU A 409 -28.16 -19.24 -35.82
CA GLU A 409 -27.53 -20.34 -35.07
C GLU A 409 -28.25 -20.75 -33.78
N ALA A 410 -29.49 -20.29 -33.53
CA ALA A 410 -30.25 -20.69 -32.35
C ALA A 410 -30.68 -22.17 -32.41
N PHE A 411 -30.84 -22.78 -31.23
CA PHE A 411 -31.26 -24.17 -31.07
C PHE A 411 -32.71 -24.25 -30.61
N LEU A 412 -33.62 -24.68 -31.47
CA LEU A 412 -35.08 -24.63 -31.25
C LEU A 412 -35.72 -26.02 -31.11
N VAL A 413 -34.92 -27.06 -30.87
CA VAL A 413 -35.41 -28.46 -30.79
C VAL A 413 -36.50 -28.60 -29.73
N GLY A 414 -37.68 -29.08 -30.15
CA GLY A 414 -38.84 -29.27 -29.28
C GLY A 414 -39.46 -27.97 -28.74
N ALA A 415 -39.09 -26.80 -29.25
CA ALA A 415 -39.72 -25.54 -28.88
C ALA A 415 -41.17 -25.48 -29.41
N ILE A 416 -42.06 -24.85 -28.65
CA ILE A 416 -43.47 -24.67 -28.99
C ILE A 416 -43.68 -23.22 -29.46
N LEU A 417 -43.87 -23.02 -30.75
CA LEU A 417 -44.02 -21.70 -31.39
C LEU A 417 -45.45 -21.46 -31.92
N GLU A 418 -46.45 -22.19 -31.41
CA GLU A 418 -47.84 -22.04 -31.84
C GLU A 418 -48.31 -20.59 -31.67
N GLY A 419 -48.83 -20.00 -32.75
CA GLY A 419 -49.28 -18.61 -32.78
C GLY A 419 -48.17 -17.56 -32.63
N ALA A 420 -46.88 -17.92 -32.64
CA ALA A 420 -45.79 -16.96 -32.48
C ALA A 420 -45.68 -16.01 -33.69
N HIS A 421 -45.34 -14.75 -33.44
CA HIS A 421 -45.20 -13.72 -34.46
C HIS A 421 -43.72 -13.52 -34.85
N LEU A 422 -43.25 -14.23 -35.88
CA LEU A 422 -41.87 -14.20 -36.39
C LEU A 422 -41.67 -13.30 -37.62
N GLY A 423 -42.58 -12.35 -37.86
CA GLY A 423 -42.50 -11.49 -39.04
C GLY A 423 -41.16 -10.76 -39.16
N ARG A 424 -40.49 -10.90 -40.31
CA ARG A 424 -39.13 -10.35 -40.57
C ARG A 424 -38.03 -10.82 -39.62
N ALA A 425 -38.24 -11.88 -38.84
CA ALA A 425 -37.18 -12.48 -38.04
C ALA A 425 -36.07 -13.04 -38.96
N ILE A 426 -34.84 -13.05 -38.45
CA ILE A 426 -33.66 -13.59 -39.15
C ILE A 426 -33.33 -14.94 -38.52
N LEU A 427 -33.57 -16.03 -39.23
CA LEU A 427 -33.34 -17.40 -38.76
C LEU A 427 -32.26 -18.13 -39.59
N GLU A 428 -31.46 -17.38 -40.35
CA GLU A 428 -30.41 -17.97 -41.19
C GLU A 428 -29.42 -18.78 -40.33
N GLY A 429 -29.10 -19.99 -40.79
CA GLY A 429 -28.18 -20.86 -40.08
C GLY A 429 -28.71 -21.41 -38.75
N VAL A 430 -30.01 -21.28 -38.44
CA VAL A 430 -30.64 -22.02 -37.33
C VAL A 430 -30.31 -23.51 -37.52
N ILE A 431 -29.63 -24.06 -36.51
CA ILE A 431 -28.95 -25.34 -36.67
C ILE A 431 -29.97 -26.47 -36.78
N LYS A 432 -31.08 -26.40 -36.04
CA LYS A 432 -32.24 -27.32 -36.11
C LYS A 432 -33.51 -26.67 -35.55
N PHE A 433 -34.59 -26.62 -36.35
CA PHE A 433 -35.92 -26.72 -35.74
C PHE A 433 -36.10 -28.14 -35.18
N GLY A 434 -35.72 -29.16 -35.95
CA GLY A 434 -35.58 -30.56 -35.52
C GLY A 434 -36.86 -31.19 -34.97
N GLU A 435 -36.81 -32.51 -34.76
CA GLU A 435 -37.95 -33.32 -34.35
C GLU A 435 -38.78 -32.69 -33.23
N GLY A 436 -40.03 -32.33 -33.54
CA GLY A 436 -41.01 -31.83 -32.59
C GLY A 436 -41.17 -30.31 -32.47
N ALA A 437 -40.45 -29.49 -33.26
CA ALA A 437 -40.78 -28.07 -33.32
C ALA A 437 -42.20 -27.84 -33.85
N ASN A 438 -43.02 -27.14 -33.07
CA ASN A 438 -44.42 -26.89 -33.40
C ASN A 438 -44.63 -25.43 -33.83
N LEU A 439 -44.79 -25.19 -35.13
CA LEU A 439 -45.09 -23.88 -35.73
C LEU A 439 -46.54 -23.76 -36.20
N LEU A 440 -47.46 -24.52 -35.58
CA LEU A 440 -48.89 -24.44 -35.88
C LEU A 440 -49.38 -22.98 -35.81
N ASN A 441 -49.99 -22.50 -36.89
CA ASN A 441 -50.50 -21.12 -37.04
C ASN A 441 -49.45 -20.01 -36.78
N ALA A 442 -48.15 -20.30 -36.90
CA ALA A 442 -47.12 -19.30 -36.71
C ALA A 442 -47.15 -18.24 -37.84
N TYR A 443 -46.93 -16.97 -37.49
CA TYR A 443 -46.85 -15.87 -38.45
C TYR A 443 -45.39 -15.64 -38.88
N LEU A 444 -45.03 -16.12 -40.07
CA LEU A 444 -43.65 -16.11 -40.61
C LEU A 444 -43.51 -15.16 -41.81
N LYS A 445 -44.42 -14.20 -41.96
CA LYS A 445 -44.43 -13.24 -43.06
C LYS A 445 -43.09 -12.52 -43.22
N GLY A 446 -42.45 -12.69 -44.37
CA GLY A 446 -41.15 -12.08 -44.70
C GLY A 446 -39.98 -12.55 -43.84
N ALA A 447 -40.09 -13.67 -43.12
CA ALA A 447 -39.00 -14.22 -42.33
C ALA A 447 -37.88 -14.76 -43.24
N ASN A 448 -36.62 -14.59 -42.82
CA ASN A 448 -35.49 -15.24 -43.49
C ASN A 448 -35.27 -16.64 -42.88
N LEU A 449 -35.66 -17.68 -43.61
CA LEU A 449 -35.59 -19.09 -43.24
C LEU A 449 -34.56 -19.87 -44.08
N LYS A 450 -33.58 -19.15 -44.66
CA LYS A 450 -32.56 -19.73 -45.54
C LYS A 450 -31.73 -20.79 -44.81
N GLY A 451 -31.58 -21.96 -45.43
CA GLY A 451 -30.74 -23.04 -44.90
C GLY A 451 -31.27 -23.77 -43.66
N VAL A 452 -32.46 -23.40 -43.17
CA VAL A 452 -33.03 -23.94 -41.94
C VAL A 452 -33.47 -25.39 -42.11
N ASP A 453 -33.22 -26.22 -41.10
CA ASP A 453 -33.62 -27.63 -41.07
C ASP A 453 -35.03 -27.81 -40.46
N PHE A 454 -35.98 -28.22 -41.29
CA PHE A 454 -37.40 -28.44 -40.97
C PHE A 454 -37.77 -29.91 -40.70
N GLU A 455 -36.79 -30.79 -40.44
CA GLU A 455 -37.06 -32.20 -40.18
C GLU A 455 -38.17 -32.40 -39.14
N LYS A 456 -39.30 -33.00 -39.59
CA LYS A 456 -40.51 -33.29 -38.78
C LYS A 456 -41.16 -32.06 -38.10
N ALA A 457 -40.84 -30.84 -38.51
CA ALA A 457 -41.50 -29.64 -37.99
C ALA A 457 -42.99 -29.59 -38.40
N ASN A 458 -43.86 -29.16 -37.50
CA ASN A 458 -45.27 -28.93 -37.83
C ASN A 458 -45.46 -27.50 -38.34
N LEU A 459 -45.88 -27.34 -39.61
CA LEU A 459 -46.11 -26.05 -40.27
C LEU A 459 -47.61 -25.82 -40.60
N GLU A 460 -48.51 -26.64 -40.06
CA GLU A 460 -49.95 -26.51 -40.33
C GLU A 460 -50.46 -25.10 -39.98
N GLY A 461 -51.20 -24.49 -40.91
CA GLY A 461 -51.75 -23.13 -40.77
C GLY A 461 -50.71 -22.01 -40.71
N ALA A 462 -49.41 -22.30 -40.84
CA ALA A 462 -48.37 -21.28 -40.79
C ALA A 462 -48.48 -20.29 -41.97
N ASP A 463 -48.29 -19.00 -41.70
CA ASP A 463 -48.33 -17.93 -42.70
C ASP A 463 -46.91 -17.62 -43.19
N LEU A 464 -46.55 -18.12 -44.38
CA LEU A 464 -45.21 -17.99 -44.97
C LEU A 464 -45.17 -16.93 -46.09
N GLU A 465 -46.11 -15.97 -46.11
CA GLU A 465 -46.15 -14.93 -47.14
C GLU A 465 -44.79 -14.19 -47.23
N GLY A 466 -44.16 -14.19 -48.40
CA GLY A 466 -42.89 -13.51 -48.64
C GLY A 466 -41.68 -14.07 -47.88
N ALA A 467 -41.81 -15.23 -47.22
CA ALA A 467 -40.71 -15.85 -46.50
C ALA A 467 -39.62 -16.36 -47.46
N ASP A 468 -38.36 -16.34 -47.02
CA ASP A 468 -37.22 -16.81 -47.79
C ASP A 468 -36.81 -18.23 -47.35
N LEU A 469 -37.19 -19.25 -48.12
CA LEU A 469 -36.94 -20.68 -47.82
C LEU A 469 -35.85 -21.30 -48.71
N GLU A 470 -35.02 -20.48 -49.38
CA GLU A 470 -33.92 -20.98 -50.20
C GLU A 470 -32.98 -21.91 -49.41
N GLY A 471 -32.61 -23.06 -49.99
CA GLY A 471 -31.73 -24.04 -49.35
C GLY A 471 -32.23 -24.63 -48.03
N ALA A 472 -33.51 -24.46 -47.69
CA ALA A 472 -34.11 -25.11 -46.51
C ALA A 472 -33.95 -26.65 -46.59
N LYS A 473 -33.60 -27.27 -45.47
CA LYS A 473 -33.28 -28.70 -45.40
C LYS A 473 -34.46 -29.48 -44.82
N ASN A 474 -34.64 -30.72 -45.29
CA ASN A 474 -35.66 -31.66 -44.80
C ASN A 474 -37.10 -31.11 -44.83
N LEU A 475 -37.36 -30.11 -45.67
CA LEU A 475 -38.67 -29.54 -45.90
C LEU A 475 -39.43 -30.37 -46.94
N THR A 476 -40.63 -30.84 -46.60
CA THR A 476 -41.42 -31.71 -47.47
C THR A 476 -42.62 -31.01 -48.08
N VAL A 477 -43.07 -31.54 -49.23
CA VAL A 477 -44.31 -31.11 -49.89
C VAL A 477 -45.54 -31.28 -48.98
N ASP A 478 -45.58 -32.34 -48.15
CA ASP A 478 -46.68 -32.56 -47.22
C ASP A 478 -46.75 -31.47 -46.15
N GLN A 479 -45.61 -31.10 -45.55
CA GLN A 479 -45.55 -30.01 -44.58
C GLN A 479 -46.04 -28.69 -45.20
N LEU A 480 -45.55 -28.37 -46.40
CA LEU A 480 -45.95 -27.14 -47.09
C LEU A 480 -47.39 -27.16 -47.61
N SER A 481 -47.98 -28.34 -47.87
CA SER A 481 -49.37 -28.41 -48.32
C SER A 481 -50.40 -27.99 -47.26
N LYS A 482 -49.97 -27.91 -45.99
CA LYS A 482 -50.81 -27.60 -44.83
C LYS A 482 -50.68 -26.16 -44.35
N VAL A 483 -49.83 -25.36 -45.00
CA VAL A 483 -49.59 -23.96 -44.62
C VAL A 483 -50.75 -23.07 -45.10
N LYS A 484 -50.89 -21.89 -44.50
CA LYS A 484 -51.94 -20.94 -44.86
C LYS A 484 -51.71 -20.29 -46.23
N THR A 485 -50.48 -19.88 -46.52
CA THR A 485 -50.12 -19.25 -47.80
C THR A 485 -48.60 -19.33 -48.03
N LEU A 486 -48.21 -19.36 -49.30
CA LEU A 486 -46.85 -19.25 -49.83
C LEU A 486 -46.72 -18.07 -50.81
N TYR A 487 -47.68 -17.13 -50.80
CA TYR A 487 -47.67 -15.98 -51.69
C TYR A 487 -46.36 -15.20 -51.56
N ASN A 488 -45.67 -14.99 -52.69
CA ASN A 488 -44.33 -14.36 -52.77
C ASN A 488 -43.21 -15.05 -51.97
N ALA A 489 -43.41 -16.25 -51.42
CA ALA A 489 -42.33 -16.99 -50.77
C ALA A 489 -41.26 -17.42 -51.80
N LYS A 490 -40.00 -17.44 -51.36
CA LYS A 490 -38.85 -17.85 -52.19
C LYS A 490 -38.43 -19.27 -51.86
N PHE A 491 -38.01 -20.01 -52.89
CA PHE A 491 -37.65 -21.43 -52.81
C PHE A 491 -36.56 -21.73 -53.83
N ASP A 492 -35.92 -22.89 -53.68
CA ASP A 492 -35.14 -23.48 -54.76
C ASP A 492 -36.07 -23.84 -55.94
N GLU A 493 -35.71 -23.42 -57.16
CA GLU A 493 -36.60 -23.44 -58.33
C GLU A 493 -37.19 -24.82 -58.65
N GLU A 494 -36.42 -25.91 -58.53
CA GLU A 494 -36.91 -27.27 -58.78
C GLU A 494 -38.01 -27.68 -57.79
N PHE A 495 -37.87 -27.32 -56.51
CA PHE A 495 -38.83 -27.64 -55.46
C PHE A 495 -40.11 -26.81 -55.60
N LYS A 496 -39.97 -25.54 -56.00
CA LYS A 496 -41.08 -24.62 -56.27
C LYS A 496 -42.01 -25.13 -57.36
N ILE A 497 -41.46 -25.60 -58.49
CA ILE A 497 -42.24 -26.10 -59.62
C ILE A 497 -43.13 -27.26 -59.17
N SER A 498 -42.57 -28.25 -58.47
CA SER A 498 -43.32 -29.40 -57.96
C SER A 498 -44.46 -29.00 -57.02
N LEU A 499 -44.25 -28.00 -56.18
CA LEU A 499 -45.27 -27.52 -55.25
C LEU A 499 -46.38 -26.73 -55.95
N GLN A 500 -46.04 -25.89 -56.92
CA GLN A 500 -46.99 -25.10 -57.70
C GLN A 500 -47.90 -25.96 -58.58
N GLU A 501 -47.37 -27.05 -59.15
CA GLU A 501 -48.18 -28.00 -59.92
C GLU A 501 -49.23 -28.70 -59.05
N LYS A 502 -48.88 -29.04 -57.81
CA LYS A 502 -49.75 -29.81 -56.91
C LYS A 502 -50.72 -28.93 -56.10
N TYR A 503 -50.28 -27.73 -55.71
CA TYR A 503 -51.01 -26.83 -54.81
C TYR A 503 -50.92 -25.36 -55.27
N PRO A 504 -51.46 -25.00 -56.46
CA PRO A 504 -51.33 -23.66 -57.03
C PRO A 504 -51.97 -22.57 -56.15
N ALA A 505 -53.08 -22.88 -55.47
CA ALA A 505 -53.81 -21.94 -54.61
C ALA A 505 -52.95 -21.36 -53.47
N LEU A 506 -51.92 -22.09 -52.99
CA LEU A 506 -51.02 -21.58 -51.95
C LEU A 506 -50.21 -20.37 -52.42
N PHE A 507 -50.03 -20.19 -53.73
CA PHE A 507 -49.24 -19.11 -54.31
C PHE A 507 -50.08 -17.92 -54.78
N GLU A 508 -51.39 -17.97 -54.59
CA GLU A 508 -52.29 -16.85 -54.88
C GLU A 508 -52.31 -15.87 -53.72
N LYS A 509 -52.66 -14.61 -54.01
CA LYS A 509 -52.76 -13.58 -52.98
C LYS A 509 -53.87 -14.01 -51.99
N PRO A 510 -53.58 -14.17 -50.68
CA PRO A 510 -54.59 -14.55 -49.71
C PRO A 510 -55.64 -13.44 -49.55
N ASP A 511 -56.90 -13.84 -49.37
CA ASP A 511 -57.99 -12.91 -49.02
C ASP A 511 -57.72 -12.29 -47.63
N GLU A 512 -57.88 -10.96 -47.53
CA GLU A 512 -57.50 -10.13 -46.36
C GLU A 512 -58.28 -10.43 -45.07
#